data_AF-A0A4Q3UG39-F1
#
_entry.id   AF-A0A4Q3UG39-F1
#
_cell.length_a   1.000
_cell.length_b   1.000
_cell.length_c   1.000
_cell.angle_alpha   90.00
_cell.angle_beta   90.00
_cell.angle_gamma   90.00
#
_symmetry.space_group_name_H-M   'P 1'
#
loop_
_entity.id
_entity.type
_entity.pdbx_description
1 polymer ?
#
loop_
_entity_poly.entity_id
_entity_poly.type
_entity_poly.pdbx_seq_one_letter_code
_entity_poly.pdbx_strand_id
1 'polypeptide(L)'
;MRRQRGAVLLAALAFTLVSATMIGACLLVSSTNYSLSWSQTRAESALLLAEAGINDELTYIAKNINASTVAGMSSPPTVSTGETLKFPGEAHVVYGRKGTVPGLSEGNFWVCSTNNRWWKTGATPVPWDGKSSTIWITATGYVKGAWRRVEVQGSTASIFGLYAVYATSSYANNSKAVNLSAADVIINGMAGTNGLVDGNNGSTFLASGLLNANTITHALGQFDSSRAMAGATIFSQRSPIVYPTTVSILKRTMGLMSYGDAAAWSYMTTHNENSTKIYTYRSGSTSATISTANCTKLSFSGTTLTNGKNDSAWSSAGFKPGTSNKVKTVIFEPGDYYFSSVDLGYDAGTELVIDPQALASNGIPGQVRFWIYDPSGKRDTIELPIAATRATWASVADPAGFRIYYGTDGGVFTFARPANTKDWDNKSLSGDFNVFGGVYAITKLPGDTSSLVGTEIDFQGSTGNGDGRIVLNGSLLADKVHFHGPGTVTYVASTAPADPPAGVGIKGEYNDGF
;
A
#
# COMPACT_ATOMS: atom_id res chain seq x y z
N MET A 1 57.40 -12.54 -81.03
CA MET A 1 57.12 -13.38 -79.83
C MET A 1 57.56 -12.79 -78.48
N ARG A 2 58.73 -12.15 -78.31
CA ARG A 2 59.15 -11.60 -76.98
C ARG A 2 58.28 -10.43 -76.46
N ARG A 3 57.80 -9.52 -77.32
CA ARG A 3 56.92 -8.40 -76.91
C ARG A 3 55.52 -8.84 -76.46
N GLN A 4 54.95 -9.89 -77.05
CA GLN A 4 53.65 -10.44 -76.64
C GLN A 4 53.71 -11.13 -75.26
N ARG A 5 54.84 -11.73 -74.90
CA ARG A 5 55.04 -12.35 -73.57
C ARG A 5 55.10 -11.32 -72.43
N GLY A 6 55.67 -10.14 -72.66
CA GLY A 6 55.73 -9.06 -71.67
C GLY A 6 54.38 -8.39 -71.41
N ALA A 7 53.57 -8.19 -72.46
CA ALA A 7 52.22 -7.64 -72.33
C ALA A 7 51.27 -8.60 -71.59
N VAL A 8 51.36 -9.91 -71.86
CA VAL A 8 50.59 -10.94 -71.15
C VAL A 8 50.98 -11.01 -69.66
N LEU A 9 52.27 -10.87 -69.34
CA LEU A 9 52.74 -10.85 -67.95
C LEU A 9 52.21 -9.62 -67.19
N LEU A 10 52.26 -8.44 -67.81
CA LEU A 10 51.74 -7.20 -67.22
C LEU A 10 50.22 -7.24 -67.03
N ALA A 11 49.48 -7.79 -68.00
CA ALA A 11 48.03 -7.98 -67.88
C ALA A 11 47.68 -8.99 -66.78
N ALA A 12 48.42 -10.09 -66.66
CA ALA A 12 48.24 -11.06 -65.58
C ALA A 12 48.56 -10.48 -64.20
N LEU A 13 49.61 -9.67 -64.08
CA LEU A 13 49.95 -8.95 -62.84
C LEU A 13 48.88 -7.93 -62.45
N ALA A 14 48.40 -7.14 -63.42
CA ALA A 14 47.32 -6.18 -63.20
C ALA A 14 46.02 -6.89 -62.79
N PHE A 15 45.66 -7.97 -63.46
CA PHE A 15 44.47 -8.76 -63.12
C PHE A 15 44.58 -9.41 -61.72
N THR A 16 45.76 -9.92 -61.37
CA THR A 16 46.02 -10.49 -60.04
C THR A 16 45.94 -9.42 -58.95
N LEU A 17 46.49 -8.23 -59.18
CA LEU A 17 46.43 -7.11 -58.23
C LEU A 17 45.00 -6.61 -58.03
N VAL A 18 44.23 -6.45 -59.11
CA VAL A 18 42.81 -6.05 -59.04
C VAL A 18 41.98 -7.13 -58.34
N SER A 19 42.22 -8.41 -58.65
CA SER A 19 41.50 -9.51 -57.98
C SER A 19 41.84 -9.59 -56.50
N ALA A 20 43.11 -9.44 -56.13
CA ALA A 20 43.56 -9.46 -54.73
C ALA A 20 43.00 -8.28 -53.92
N THR A 21 42.96 -7.08 -54.52
CA THR A 21 42.38 -5.88 -53.88
C THR A 21 40.87 -6.00 -53.73
N MET A 22 40.15 -6.55 -54.72
CA MET A 22 38.72 -6.82 -54.60
C MET A 22 38.43 -7.86 -53.52
N ILE A 23 39.18 -8.97 -53.46
CA ILE A 23 39.03 -9.98 -52.40
C ILE A 23 39.32 -9.38 -51.03
N GLY A 24 40.39 -8.59 -50.89
CA GLY A 24 40.73 -7.90 -49.65
C GLY A 24 39.65 -6.92 -49.18
N ALA A 25 39.09 -6.13 -50.10
CA ALA A 25 37.99 -5.21 -49.81
C ALA A 25 36.71 -5.96 -49.40
N CYS A 26 36.35 -7.04 -50.09
CA CYS A 26 35.20 -7.87 -49.73
C CYS A 26 35.37 -8.52 -48.34
N LEU A 27 36.57 -9.00 -48.01
CA LEU A 27 36.87 -9.55 -46.68
C LEU A 27 36.82 -8.48 -45.57
N LEU A 28 37.34 -7.28 -45.84
CA LEU A 28 37.28 -6.15 -44.90
C LEU A 28 35.83 -5.71 -44.63
N VAL A 29 35.02 -5.56 -45.68
CA VAL A 29 33.59 -5.19 -45.55
C VAL A 29 32.82 -6.29 -44.81
N SER A 30 33.05 -7.56 -45.17
CA SER A 30 32.36 -8.68 -44.52
C SER A 30 32.73 -8.82 -43.05
N SER A 31 34.03 -8.69 -42.71
CA SER A 31 34.48 -8.72 -41.32
C SER A 31 33.96 -7.54 -40.51
N THR A 32 33.95 -6.33 -41.08
CA THR A 32 33.41 -5.13 -40.42
C THR A 32 31.91 -5.25 -40.18
N ASN A 33 31.13 -5.68 -41.19
CA ASN A 33 29.69 -5.89 -41.06
C ASN A 33 29.36 -6.99 -40.05
N TYR A 34 30.11 -8.10 -40.07
CA TYR A 34 29.97 -9.17 -39.09
C TYR A 34 30.25 -8.68 -37.66
N SER A 35 31.35 -7.95 -37.45
CA SER A 35 31.69 -7.38 -36.14
C SER A 35 30.66 -6.36 -35.64
N LEU A 36 30.12 -5.51 -36.53
CA LEU A 36 29.07 -4.55 -36.19
C LEU A 36 27.77 -5.24 -35.82
N SER A 37 27.29 -6.18 -36.66
CA SER A 37 26.08 -6.97 -36.39
C SER A 37 26.21 -7.72 -35.07
N TRP A 38 27.37 -8.35 -34.83
CA TRP A 38 27.65 -9.07 -33.60
C TRP A 38 27.70 -8.16 -32.36
N SER A 39 28.25 -6.95 -32.49
CA SER A 39 28.26 -5.95 -31.42
C SER A 39 26.85 -5.44 -31.11
N GLN A 40 26.05 -5.15 -32.13
CA GLN A 40 24.66 -4.72 -32.01
C GLN A 40 23.81 -5.78 -31.31
N THR A 41 23.86 -7.04 -31.76
CA THR A 41 23.10 -8.13 -31.14
C THR A 41 23.46 -8.32 -29.66
N ARG A 42 24.74 -8.20 -29.29
CA ARG A 42 25.15 -8.25 -27.87
C ARG A 42 24.66 -7.05 -27.07
N ALA A 43 24.69 -5.86 -27.66
CA ALA A 43 24.19 -4.65 -27.02
C ALA A 43 22.67 -4.69 -26.81
N GLU A 44 21.91 -5.19 -27.78
CA GLU A 44 20.46 -5.45 -27.65
C GLU A 44 20.19 -6.53 -26.60
N SER A 45 20.97 -7.61 -26.59
CA SER A 45 20.86 -8.66 -25.57
C SER A 45 21.13 -8.12 -24.17
N ALA A 46 22.13 -7.24 -24.01
CA ALA A 46 22.41 -6.58 -22.74
C ALA A 46 21.28 -5.62 -22.32
N LEU A 47 20.60 -4.97 -23.28
CA LEU A 47 19.43 -4.13 -23.00
C LEU A 47 18.26 -4.97 -22.50
N LEU A 48 17.90 -6.03 -23.23
CA LEU A 48 16.83 -6.96 -22.82
C LEU A 48 17.11 -7.57 -21.44
N LEU A 49 18.38 -7.84 -21.13
CA LEU A 49 18.79 -8.35 -19.84
C LEU A 49 18.66 -7.29 -18.72
N ALA A 50 18.94 -6.02 -19.01
CA ALA A 50 18.69 -4.93 -18.08
C ALA A 50 17.18 -4.75 -17.83
N GLU A 51 16.34 -4.81 -18.87
CA GLU A 51 14.88 -4.75 -18.75
C GLU A 51 14.32 -5.94 -17.95
N ALA A 52 14.87 -7.13 -18.17
CA ALA A 52 14.55 -8.30 -17.35
C ALA A 52 14.90 -8.06 -15.87
N GLY A 53 16.00 -7.37 -15.58
CA GLY A 53 16.36 -6.95 -14.22
C GLY A 53 15.33 -6.01 -13.59
N ILE A 54 14.79 -5.04 -14.34
CA ILE A 54 13.71 -4.17 -13.87
C ILE A 54 12.47 -4.99 -13.50
N ASN A 55 12.03 -5.88 -14.38
CA ASN A 55 10.85 -6.72 -14.16
C ASN A 55 11.04 -7.71 -12.99
N ASP A 56 12.25 -8.26 -12.84
CA ASP A 56 12.62 -9.11 -11.72
C ASP A 56 12.52 -8.34 -10.40
N GLU A 57 13.02 -7.11 -10.34
CA GLU A 57 12.94 -6.29 -9.13
C GLU A 57 11.51 -5.86 -8.78
N LEU A 58 10.67 -5.50 -9.76
CA LEU A 58 9.25 -5.25 -9.49
C LEU A 58 8.56 -6.49 -8.90
N THR A 59 8.85 -7.65 -9.48
CA THR A 59 8.32 -8.93 -9.01
C THR A 59 8.84 -9.26 -7.61
N TYR A 60 10.12 -8.97 -7.35
CA TYR A 60 10.75 -9.13 -6.05
C TYR A 60 10.09 -8.24 -5.01
N ILE A 61 9.87 -6.95 -5.30
CA ILE A 61 9.19 -6.02 -4.39
C ILE A 61 7.75 -6.47 -4.12
N ALA A 62 7.00 -6.85 -5.16
CA ALA A 62 5.62 -7.31 -5.00
C ALA A 62 5.53 -8.58 -4.11
N LYS A 63 6.48 -9.51 -4.25
CA LYS A 63 6.53 -10.74 -3.43
C LYS A 63 7.02 -10.48 -2.01
N ASN A 64 7.95 -9.54 -1.83
CA ASN A 64 8.62 -9.28 -0.56
C ASN A 64 8.12 -7.99 0.11
N ILE A 65 6.94 -7.51 -0.25
CA ILE A 65 6.31 -6.31 0.34
C ILE A 65 6.09 -6.46 1.85
N ASN A 66 6.32 -7.64 2.43
CA ASN A 66 6.18 -7.94 3.87
C ASN A 66 7.50 -8.21 4.56
N ALA A 67 8.63 -8.02 3.88
CA ALA A 67 9.92 -8.23 4.50
C ALA A 67 10.07 -7.32 5.73
N SER A 68 10.70 -7.88 6.77
CA SER A 68 10.98 -7.20 8.04
C SER A 68 11.96 -6.04 7.89
N THR A 69 12.71 -6.00 6.79
CA THR A 69 13.66 -4.94 6.45
C THR A 69 13.42 -4.46 5.02
N VAL A 70 13.74 -3.19 4.75
CA VAL A 70 13.63 -2.65 3.38
C VAL A 70 14.60 -3.35 2.41
N ALA A 71 15.76 -3.79 2.91
CA ALA A 71 16.72 -4.59 2.15
C ALA A 71 16.22 -6.02 1.83
N GLY A 72 15.25 -6.54 2.58
CA GLY A 72 14.54 -7.77 2.23
C GLY A 72 13.36 -7.53 1.28
N MET A 73 12.84 -6.31 1.21
CA MET A 73 11.71 -5.93 0.35
C MET A 73 12.18 -5.54 -1.05
N SER A 74 13.33 -4.88 -1.15
CA SER A 74 13.90 -4.38 -2.39
C SER A 74 15.41 -4.58 -2.38
N SER A 75 16.02 -4.63 -3.56
CA SER A 75 17.46 -4.79 -3.72
C SER A 75 18.18 -3.48 -3.38
N PRO A 76 18.98 -3.40 -2.29
CA PRO A 76 19.72 -2.19 -1.97
C PRO A 76 20.85 -1.94 -2.99
N PRO A 77 21.35 -0.70 -3.10
CA PRO A 77 22.50 -0.36 -3.95
C PRO A 77 23.83 -0.81 -3.31
N THR A 78 23.96 -2.09 -2.98
CA THR A 78 25.18 -2.71 -2.46
C THR A 78 25.88 -3.52 -3.54
N VAL A 79 27.18 -3.75 -3.38
CA VAL A 79 27.93 -4.64 -4.29
C VAL A 79 27.59 -6.09 -3.93
N SER A 80 27.14 -6.86 -4.92
CA SER A 80 26.92 -8.30 -4.76
C SER A 80 28.20 -9.00 -4.32
N THR A 81 28.08 -9.96 -3.40
CA THR A 81 29.22 -10.70 -2.85
C THR A 81 30.09 -11.32 -3.95
N GLY A 82 31.39 -11.02 -3.95
CA GLY A 82 32.35 -11.53 -4.94
C GLY A 82 32.27 -10.87 -6.32
N GLU A 83 31.43 -9.85 -6.50
CA GLU A 83 31.35 -9.13 -7.77
C GLU A 83 32.57 -8.23 -7.97
N THR A 84 33.06 -8.20 -9.20
CA THR A 84 34.26 -7.43 -9.59
C THR A 84 34.05 -6.61 -10.86
N LEU A 85 32.97 -6.87 -11.60
CA LEU A 85 32.70 -6.20 -12.85
C LEU A 85 32.32 -4.73 -12.61
N LYS A 86 32.84 -3.87 -13.49
CA LYS A 86 32.58 -2.43 -13.48
C LYS A 86 31.89 -2.05 -14.77
N PHE A 87 30.87 -1.20 -14.65
CA PHE A 87 30.29 -0.57 -15.82
C PHE A 87 31.34 0.37 -16.46
N PRO A 88 31.46 0.40 -17.80
CA PRO A 88 32.43 1.28 -18.46
C PRO A 88 32.27 2.74 -18.03
N GLY A 89 33.37 3.37 -17.61
CA GLY A 89 33.37 4.76 -17.14
C GLY A 89 33.16 4.94 -15.63
N GLU A 90 32.88 3.88 -14.87
CA GLU A 90 32.69 3.96 -13.42
C GLU A 90 33.91 3.42 -12.65
N ALA A 91 34.24 4.08 -11.54
CA ALA A 91 35.32 3.66 -10.65
C ALA A 91 34.90 2.52 -9.71
N HIS A 92 33.60 2.39 -9.44
CA HIS A 92 33.03 1.40 -8.53
C HIS A 92 32.58 0.13 -9.25
N VAL A 93 32.46 -0.96 -8.48
CA VAL A 93 31.83 -2.21 -8.93
C VAL A 93 30.34 -1.95 -9.15
N VAL A 94 29.73 -2.66 -10.09
CA VAL A 94 28.29 -2.57 -10.35
C VAL A 94 27.48 -2.85 -9.08
N TYR A 95 26.50 -1.98 -8.80
CA TYR A 95 25.62 -2.10 -7.65
C TYR A 95 24.39 -2.95 -7.96
N GLY A 96 23.87 -3.59 -6.91
CA GLY A 96 22.60 -4.28 -6.91
C GLY A 96 22.73 -5.79 -6.80
N ARG A 97 21.57 -6.42 -6.67
CA ARG A 97 21.42 -7.87 -6.62
C ARG A 97 21.69 -8.44 -8.00
N LYS A 98 22.65 -9.37 -8.08
CA LYS A 98 22.97 -10.10 -9.31
C LYS A 98 21.87 -11.12 -9.63
N GLY A 99 21.48 -11.18 -10.89
CA GLY A 99 20.52 -12.15 -11.41
C GLY A 99 20.86 -12.61 -12.82
N THR A 100 20.13 -13.64 -13.27
CA THR A 100 20.23 -14.24 -14.61
C THR A 100 18.84 -14.51 -15.15
N VAL A 101 18.72 -14.65 -16.46
CA VAL A 101 17.46 -15.04 -17.12
C VAL A 101 17.57 -16.51 -17.53
N PRO A 102 16.59 -17.37 -17.19
CA PRO A 102 16.60 -18.78 -17.60
C PRO A 102 16.79 -18.93 -19.11
N GLY A 103 17.71 -19.81 -19.52
CA GLY A 103 18.04 -20.05 -20.94
C GLY A 103 19.14 -19.15 -21.51
N LEU A 104 19.61 -18.12 -20.77
CA LEU A 104 20.77 -17.33 -21.14
C LEU A 104 21.98 -17.76 -20.29
N SER A 105 22.92 -18.50 -20.89
CA SER A 105 24.11 -19.03 -20.19
C SER A 105 25.23 -18.01 -20.01
N GLU A 106 25.19 -16.86 -20.71
CA GLU A 106 26.35 -15.97 -20.86
C GLU A 106 26.02 -14.48 -20.61
N GLY A 107 25.08 -14.20 -19.70
CA GLY A 107 24.74 -12.85 -19.28
C GLY A 107 24.28 -12.74 -17.83
N ASN A 108 24.56 -11.61 -17.19
CA ASN A 108 24.04 -11.27 -15.87
C ASN A 108 23.39 -9.88 -15.89
N PHE A 109 22.41 -9.67 -15.02
CA PHE A 109 21.97 -8.33 -14.64
C PHE A 109 22.29 -8.04 -13.18
N TRP A 110 22.38 -6.77 -12.83
CA TRP A 110 22.41 -6.27 -11.46
C TRP A 110 21.35 -5.20 -11.32
N VAL A 111 20.49 -5.34 -10.31
CA VAL A 111 19.38 -4.42 -10.10
C VAL A 111 19.35 -3.89 -8.67
N CYS A 112 19.08 -2.60 -8.51
CA CYS A 112 18.89 -1.96 -7.22
C CYS A 112 17.77 -0.91 -7.25
N SER A 113 17.24 -0.64 -6.05
CA SER A 113 16.14 0.27 -5.78
C SER A 113 16.60 1.40 -4.87
N THR A 114 16.35 2.65 -5.28
CA THR A 114 16.91 3.85 -4.65
C THR A 114 15.89 4.98 -4.51
N ASN A 115 16.15 5.92 -3.59
CA ASN A 115 15.35 7.14 -3.40
C ASN A 115 15.73 8.27 -4.36
N ASN A 116 16.87 8.16 -5.05
CA ASN A 116 17.42 9.20 -5.90
C ASN A 116 17.88 8.65 -7.25
N ARG A 117 17.88 9.53 -8.26
CA ARG A 117 18.32 9.24 -9.62
C ARG A 117 19.85 9.24 -9.77
N TRP A 118 20.51 8.32 -9.08
CA TRP A 118 21.93 8.42 -8.78
C TRP A 118 22.86 8.39 -10.00
N TRP A 119 22.65 7.49 -10.96
CA TRP A 119 23.61 7.29 -12.04
C TRP A 119 23.56 8.39 -13.12
N LYS A 120 22.40 9.03 -13.34
CA LYS A 120 22.30 10.18 -14.26
C LYS A 120 22.83 11.48 -13.64
N THR A 121 22.77 11.61 -12.32
CA THR A 121 23.23 12.81 -11.63
C THR A 121 24.66 12.70 -11.09
N GLY A 122 25.27 11.51 -11.15
CA GLY A 122 26.56 11.22 -10.52
C GLY A 122 26.52 11.24 -8.98
N ALA A 123 25.32 11.16 -8.39
CA ALA A 123 25.16 11.16 -6.94
C ALA A 123 25.42 9.77 -6.37
N THR A 124 25.76 9.68 -5.08
CA THR A 124 25.81 8.40 -4.37
C THR A 124 24.39 7.80 -4.29
N PRO A 125 24.20 6.51 -4.62
CA PRO A 125 22.89 5.88 -4.51
C PRO A 125 22.43 5.82 -3.05
N VAL A 126 21.21 6.30 -2.79
CA VAL A 126 20.55 6.21 -1.49
C VAL A 126 19.55 5.06 -1.57
N PRO A 127 19.66 4.01 -0.73
CA PRO A 127 18.69 2.92 -0.72
C PRO A 127 17.26 3.44 -0.57
N TRP A 128 16.30 2.80 -1.25
CA TRP A 128 14.89 3.09 -1.00
C TRP A 128 14.59 2.87 0.49
N ASP A 129 13.76 3.73 1.07
CA ASP A 129 13.46 3.72 2.51
C ASP A 129 12.16 2.98 2.87
N GLY A 130 11.46 2.45 1.87
CA GLY A 130 10.21 1.72 2.07
C GLY A 130 9.03 2.59 2.46
N LYS A 131 9.15 3.92 2.41
CA LYS A 131 8.06 4.88 2.69
C LYS A 131 7.92 5.96 1.60
N SER A 132 8.97 6.22 0.82
CA SER A 132 8.96 7.21 -0.24
C SER A 132 7.96 6.84 -1.33
N SER A 133 7.19 7.83 -1.79
CA SER A 133 6.19 7.69 -2.86
C SER A 133 6.82 7.45 -4.24
N THR A 134 8.09 7.80 -4.38
CA THR A 134 8.90 7.59 -5.57
C THR A 134 10.02 6.60 -5.27
N ILE A 135 10.25 5.68 -6.20
CA ILE A 135 11.35 4.72 -6.17
C ILE A 135 12.04 4.73 -7.53
N TRP A 136 13.36 4.72 -7.55
CA TRP A 136 14.17 4.61 -8.77
C TRP A 136 14.76 3.21 -8.83
N ILE A 137 14.36 2.44 -9.85
CA ILE A 137 14.88 1.10 -10.09
C ILE A 137 15.90 1.19 -11.21
N THR A 138 17.14 0.86 -10.93
CA THR A 138 18.24 0.84 -11.91
C THR A 138 18.69 -0.59 -12.13
N ALA A 139 18.70 -1.04 -13.38
CA ALA A 139 19.23 -2.35 -13.77
C ALA A 139 20.35 -2.19 -14.80
N THR A 140 21.46 -2.88 -14.57
CA THR A 140 22.60 -2.97 -15.49
C THR A 140 22.67 -4.38 -16.05
N GLY A 141 22.65 -4.54 -17.36
CA GLY A 141 22.80 -5.81 -18.07
C GLY A 141 24.18 -5.95 -18.71
N TYR A 142 24.75 -7.16 -18.64
CA TYR A 142 26.03 -7.50 -19.26
C TYR A 142 25.93 -8.80 -20.04
N VAL A 143 26.34 -8.77 -21.31
CA VAL A 143 26.40 -9.94 -22.19
C VAL A 143 27.70 -9.91 -22.99
N LYS A 144 28.62 -10.86 -22.70
CA LYS A 144 29.88 -11.06 -23.45
C LYS A 144 30.64 -9.78 -23.81
N GLY A 145 30.86 -8.89 -22.84
CA GLY A 145 31.59 -7.63 -23.03
C GLY A 145 30.71 -6.42 -23.35
N ALA A 146 29.45 -6.62 -23.74
CA ALA A 146 28.50 -5.53 -23.97
C ALA A 146 27.74 -5.18 -22.69
N TRP A 147 27.57 -3.87 -22.46
CA TRP A 147 26.92 -3.32 -21.28
C TRP A 147 25.74 -2.43 -21.69
N ARG A 148 24.64 -2.53 -20.95
CA ARG A 148 23.52 -1.60 -21.01
C ARG A 148 22.98 -1.32 -19.62
N ARG A 149 22.43 -0.14 -19.41
CA ARG A 149 21.79 0.24 -18.16
C ARG A 149 20.45 0.89 -18.45
N VAL A 150 19.43 0.48 -17.70
CA VAL A 150 18.08 1.02 -17.76
C VAL A 150 17.72 1.52 -16.37
N GLU A 151 16.99 2.62 -16.32
CA GLU A 151 16.42 3.14 -15.09
C GLU A 151 14.97 3.51 -15.33
N VAL A 152 14.12 3.17 -14.36
CA VAL A 152 12.72 3.53 -14.36
C VAL A 152 12.36 4.24 -13.06
N GLN A 153 11.45 5.21 -13.16
CA GLN A 153 10.81 5.81 -12.01
C GLN A 153 9.54 5.01 -11.70
N GLY A 154 9.50 4.40 -10.52
CA GLY A 154 8.31 3.80 -9.95
C GLY A 154 7.56 4.80 -9.07
N SER A 155 6.24 4.71 -9.09
CA SER A 155 5.38 5.26 -8.04
C SER A 155 4.92 4.14 -7.14
N THR A 156 5.06 4.31 -5.84
CA THR A 156 4.54 3.33 -4.90
C THR A 156 3.02 3.45 -4.79
N ALA A 157 2.34 2.32 -4.63
CA ALA A 157 0.91 2.28 -4.37
C ALA A 157 0.69 2.23 -2.86
N SER A 158 -0.14 3.13 -2.31
CA SER A 158 -0.55 3.07 -0.90
C SER A 158 -1.27 1.74 -0.61
N ILE A 159 -1.13 1.23 0.61
CA ILE A 159 -1.94 0.11 1.13
C ILE A 159 -3.46 0.34 1.00
N PHE A 160 -3.93 1.58 0.94
CA PHE A 160 -5.33 1.93 0.71
C PHE A 160 -5.62 2.38 -0.73
N GLY A 161 -4.63 2.32 -1.62
CA GLY A 161 -4.68 2.99 -2.92
C GLY A 161 -5.45 2.26 -4.02
N LEU A 162 -5.92 1.02 -3.81
CA LEU A 162 -6.48 0.20 -4.89
C LEU A 162 -7.90 -0.31 -4.65
N TYR A 163 -8.19 -0.85 -3.46
CA TYR A 163 -9.46 -1.50 -3.17
C TYR A 163 -10.29 -0.72 -2.16
N ALA A 164 -11.61 -0.69 -2.39
CA ALA A 164 -12.58 -0.32 -1.38
C ALA A 164 -12.60 -1.38 -0.27
N VAL A 165 -12.60 -2.67 -0.67
CA VAL A 165 -12.58 -3.81 0.25
C VAL A 165 -11.60 -4.85 -0.25
N TYR A 166 -10.71 -5.32 0.64
CA TYR A 166 -9.89 -6.50 0.38
C TYR A 166 -9.83 -7.43 1.58
N ALA A 167 -10.17 -8.71 1.38
CA ALA A 167 -10.04 -9.74 2.42
C ALA A 167 -8.96 -10.77 2.04
N THR A 168 -7.86 -10.81 2.78
CA THR A 168 -6.66 -11.58 2.37
C THR A 168 -6.74 -13.08 2.63
N SER A 169 -7.70 -13.59 3.41
CA SER A 169 -7.82 -15.01 3.79
C SER A 169 -6.57 -15.55 4.49
N SER A 170 -6.65 -15.68 5.81
CA SER A 170 -5.52 -16.05 6.66
C SER A 170 -5.16 -17.55 6.71
N TYR A 171 -5.71 -18.42 5.83
CA TYR A 171 -5.49 -19.87 5.94
C TYR A 171 -5.43 -20.62 4.60
N ALA A 172 -4.62 -21.67 4.57
CA ALA A 172 -4.77 -22.76 3.60
C ALA A 172 -6.10 -23.49 3.87
N ASN A 173 -6.91 -23.71 2.82
CA ASN A 173 -8.15 -24.51 2.79
C ASN A 173 -9.44 -23.85 3.31
N ASN A 174 -10.14 -23.11 2.45
CA ASN A 174 -11.57 -22.78 2.56
C ASN A 174 -11.97 -21.78 3.66
N SER A 175 -11.08 -20.87 4.06
CA SER A 175 -11.47 -19.83 5.03
C SER A 175 -12.46 -18.85 4.41
N LYS A 176 -13.54 -18.57 5.14
CA LYS A 176 -14.50 -17.50 4.83
C LYS A 176 -13.80 -16.16 5.06
N ALA A 177 -13.24 -15.59 4.01
CA ALA A 177 -12.55 -14.31 4.03
C ALA A 177 -13.54 -13.15 3.98
N VAL A 178 -14.64 -13.34 3.22
CA VAL A 178 -15.80 -12.43 3.25
C VAL A 178 -16.99 -13.24 3.74
N ASN A 179 -17.65 -12.77 4.79
CA ASN A 179 -18.84 -13.41 5.35
C ASN A 179 -20.02 -12.44 5.31
N LEU A 180 -21.19 -12.90 4.85
CA LEU A 180 -22.41 -12.11 4.73
C LEU A 180 -23.52 -12.73 5.57
N SER A 181 -24.05 -11.97 6.53
CA SER A 181 -25.09 -12.45 7.44
C SER A 181 -26.18 -11.37 7.59
N ALA A 182 -27.36 -11.67 7.04
CA ALA A 182 -28.49 -10.74 6.91
C ALA A 182 -28.06 -9.38 6.33
N ALA A 183 -27.13 -9.40 5.36
CA ALA A 183 -26.41 -8.21 4.93
C ALA A 183 -26.95 -7.63 3.63
N ASP A 184 -26.99 -6.30 3.53
CA ASP A 184 -27.19 -5.58 2.26
C ASP A 184 -25.99 -4.65 2.02
N VAL A 185 -25.03 -5.14 1.24
CA VAL A 185 -23.71 -4.53 1.10
C VAL A 185 -23.53 -3.89 -0.28
N ILE A 186 -23.19 -2.61 -0.27
CA ILE A 186 -22.84 -1.85 -1.47
C ILE A 186 -21.37 -1.45 -1.41
N ILE A 187 -20.59 -1.84 -2.41
CA ILE A 187 -19.19 -1.46 -2.57
C ILE A 187 -19.05 -0.54 -3.79
N ASN A 188 -18.76 0.74 -3.53
CA ASN A 188 -18.48 1.71 -4.58
C ASN A 188 -16.97 1.76 -4.83
N GLY A 189 -16.48 0.83 -5.66
CA GLY A 189 -15.05 0.69 -5.97
C GLY A 189 -14.67 -0.76 -6.25
N MET A 190 -13.36 -1.03 -6.29
CA MET A 190 -12.84 -2.39 -6.47
C MET A 190 -13.00 -3.20 -5.18
N ALA A 191 -13.39 -4.47 -5.33
CA ALA A 191 -13.46 -5.43 -4.24
C ALA A 191 -12.56 -6.63 -4.56
N GLY A 192 -11.93 -7.23 -3.56
CA GLY A 192 -11.07 -8.39 -3.80
C GLY A 192 -10.97 -9.33 -2.62
N THR A 193 -10.64 -10.59 -2.90
CA THR A 193 -10.33 -11.56 -1.86
C THR A 193 -9.37 -12.64 -2.35
N ASN A 194 -8.54 -13.17 -1.44
CA ASN A 194 -7.80 -14.40 -1.69
C ASN A 194 -8.53 -15.66 -1.20
N GLY A 195 -9.68 -15.55 -0.52
CA GLY A 195 -10.38 -16.69 0.11
C GLY A 195 -11.89 -16.68 -0.15
N LEU A 196 -12.63 -17.52 0.57
CA LEU A 196 -14.04 -17.75 0.25
C LEU A 196 -14.94 -16.56 0.65
N VAL A 197 -15.91 -16.29 -0.19
CA VAL A 197 -17.08 -15.45 0.05
C VAL A 197 -18.24 -16.37 0.43
N ASP A 198 -18.64 -16.30 1.69
CA ASP A 198 -19.79 -17.02 2.23
C ASP A 198 -20.97 -16.08 2.46
N GLY A 199 -22.19 -16.58 2.25
CA GLY A 199 -23.39 -15.79 2.45
C GLY A 199 -24.61 -16.65 2.77
N ASN A 200 -25.38 -16.21 3.75
CA ASN A 200 -26.69 -16.78 4.07
C ASN A 200 -27.74 -16.38 3.02
N ASN A 201 -28.75 -17.23 2.82
CA ASN A 201 -29.91 -16.93 1.96
C ASN A 201 -30.50 -15.54 2.30
N GLY A 202 -30.58 -14.68 1.28
CA GLY A 202 -31.14 -13.32 1.40
C GLY A 202 -30.14 -12.20 1.62
N SER A 203 -28.83 -12.48 1.74
CA SER A 203 -27.80 -11.42 1.79
C SER A 203 -27.38 -10.97 0.38
N THR A 204 -27.12 -9.68 0.20
CA THR A 204 -26.63 -9.08 -1.05
C THR A 204 -25.25 -8.47 -0.86
N PHE A 205 -24.40 -8.62 -1.87
CA PHE A 205 -23.12 -7.92 -1.98
C PHE A 205 -22.99 -7.46 -3.41
N LEU A 206 -22.89 -6.15 -3.63
CA LEU A 206 -22.80 -5.56 -4.96
C LEU A 206 -21.61 -4.62 -5.04
N ALA A 207 -20.67 -4.89 -5.93
CA ALA A 207 -19.53 -4.02 -6.20
C ALA A 207 -19.62 -3.39 -7.60
N SER A 208 -19.33 -2.08 -7.71
CA SER A 208 -19.38 -1.33 -8.97
C SER A 208 -18.08 -1.33 -9.77
N GLY A 209 -16.95 -1.66 -9.12
CA GLY A 209 -15.64 -1.71 -9.76
C GLY A 209 -15.23 -3.10 -10.24
N LEU A 210 -13.92 -3.34 -10.29
CA LEU A 210 -13.37 -4.66 -10.55
C LEU A 210 -13.52 -5.55 -9.32
N LEU A 211 -14.02 -6.77 -9.52
CA LEU A 211 -14.05 -7.83 -8.51
C LEU A 211 -12.89 -8.78 -8.78
N ASN A 212 -12.01 -8.90 -7.78
CA ASN A 212 -10.83 -9.74 -7.90
C ASN A 212 -10.96 -11.01 -7.08
N ALA A 213 -10.84 -12.15 -7.74
CA ALA A 213 -11.04 -13.47 -7.14
C ALA A 213 -9.82 -14.36 -7.38
N ASN A 214 -9.29 -14.98 -6.32
CA ASN A 214 -8.25 -16.00 -6.45
C ASN A 214 -8.89 -17.37 -6.73
N THR A 215 -9.37 -17.57 -7.96
CA THR A 215 -10.08 -18.79 -8.35
C THR A 215 -9.16 -20.00 -8.58
N ILE A 216 -7.83 -19.81 -8.59
CA ILE A 216 -6.89 -20.92 -8.78
C ILE A 216 -6.76 -21.76 -7.50
N THR A 217 -6.59 -21.11 -6.34
CA THR A 217 -6.52 -21.84 -5.06
C THR A 217 -7.90 -22.16 -4.50
N HIS A 218 -8.93 -21.40 -4.91
CA HIS A 218 -10.31 -21.56 -4.45
C HIS A 218 -11.30 -21.47 -5.62
N ALA A 219 -11.49 -22.56 -6.35
CA ALA A 219 -12.36 -22.58 -7.54
C ALA A 219 -13.86 -22.38 -7.24
N LEU A 220 -14.30 -22.65 -6.00
CA LEU A 220 -15.68 -22.51 -5.55
C LEU A 220 -15.76 -21.48 -4.43
N GLY A 221 -16.91 -20.78 -4.32
CA GLY A 221 -17.16 -19.84 -3.23
C GLY A 221 -16.37 -18.54 -3.33
N GLN A 222 -15.99 -18.09 -4.53
CA GLN A 222 -15.37 -16.77 -4.77
C GLN A 222 -16.43 -15.74 -5.21
N PHE A 223 -16.01 -14.49 -5.45
CA PHE A 223 -16.86 -13.52 -6.16
C PHE A 223 -17.28 -14.06 -7.53
N ASP A 224 -18.56 -13.88 -7.86
CA ASP A 224 -19.18 -14.27 -9.12
C ASP A 224 -20.01 -13.11 -9.69
N SER A 225 -20.62 -13.32 -10.86
CA SER A 225 -21.39 -12.29 -11.56
C SER A 225 -22.61 -11.79 -10.81
N SER A 226 -23.15 -12.56 -9.84
CA SER A 226 -24.28 -12.10 -9.02
C SER A 226 -23.88 -11.01 -8.03
N ARG A 227 -22.57 -10.86 -7.78
CA ARG A 227 -22.01 -9.88 -6.84
C ARG A 227 -21.46 -8.62 -7.52
N ALA A 228 -21.60 -8.55 -8.84
CA ALA A 228 -21.13 -7.45 -9.67
C ALA A 228 -22.32 -6.57 -10.07
N MET A 229 -22.20 -5.24 -9.91
CA MET A 229 -23.18 -4.31 -10.49
C MET A 229 -23.04 -4.27 -12.02
N ALA A 230 -24.05 -3.71 -12.70
CA ALA A 230 -23.96 -3.51 -14.14
C ALA A 230 -22.70 -2.67 -14.50
N GLY A 231 -21.87 -3.20 -15.41
CA GLY A 231 -20.61 -2.57 -15.82
C GLY A 231 -19.37 -2.98 -15.01
N ALA A 232 -19.54 -3.66 -13.88
CA ALA A 232 -18.42 -4.25 -13.13
C ALA A 232 -17.82 -5.45 -13.88
N THR A 233 -16.52 -5.69 -13.67
CA THR A 233 -15.77 -6.78 -14.30
C THR A 233 -15.22 -7.73 -13.25
N ILE A 234 -15.26 -9.03 -13.52
CA ILE A 234 -14.64 -10.04 -12.65
C ILE A 234 -13.32 -10.46 -13.25
N PHE A 235 -12.27 -10.42 -12.43
CA PHE A 235 -10.93 -10.85 -12.79
C PHE A 235 -10.50 -12.03 -11.92
N SER A 236 -9.90 -13.04 -12.55
CA SER A 236 -9.31 -14.19 -11.88
C SER A 236 -7.81 -13.97 -11.71
N GLN A 237 -7.32 -14.08 -10.47
CA GLN A 237 -5.90 -14.00 -10.15
C GLN A 237 -5.23 -15.37 -10.24
N ARG A 238 -3.98 -15.37 -10.70
CA ARG A 238 -3.15 -16.58 -10.68
C ARG A 238 -2.38 -16.81 -9.38
N SER A 239 -2.32 -15.80 -8.52
CA SER A 239 -1.57 -15.83 -7.25
C SER A 239 -2.25 -14.88 -6.25
N PRO A 240 -2.20 -15.18 -4.95
CA PRO A 240 -2.80 -14.32 -3.94
C PRO A 240 -2.12 -12.95 -3.91
N ILE A 241 -2.89 -11.88 -3.73
CA ILE A 241 -2.31 -10.57 -3.41
C ILE A 241 -1.82 -10.61 -1.97
N VAL A 242 -0.60 -10.14 -1.78
CA VAL A 242 0.07 -10.06 -0.49
C VAL A 242 0.08 -8.61 -0.03
N TYR A 243 -0.34 -8.41 1.22
CA TYR A 243 -0.35 -7.11 1.92
C TYR A 243 0.50 -7.21 3.19
N PRO A 244 1.18 -6.13 3.62
CA PRO A 244 1.97 -6.12 4.85
C PRO A 244 1.15 -6.42 6.09
N THR A 245 1.77 -7.03 7.10
CA THR A 245 1.10 -7.11 8.40
C THR A 245 0.98 -5.71 9.01
N THR A 246 -0.01 -5.50 9.87
CA THR A 246 -0.19 -4.24 10.62
C THR A 246 1.08 -3.86 11.37
N VAL A 247 1.79 -4.83 11.97
CA VAL A 247 3.06 -4.58 12.65
C VAL A 247 4.19 -4.22 11.67
N SER A 248 4.18 -4.73 10.44
CA SER A 248 5.13 -4.31 9.40
C SER A 248 4.90 -2.86 8.98
N ILE A 249 3.63 -2.44 8.85
CA ILE A 249 3.27 -1.04 8.60
C ILE A 249 3.72 -0.16 9.76
N LEU A 250 3.49 -0.59 11.01
CA LEU A 250 3.95 0.12 12.20
C LEU A 250 5.47 0.35 12.15
N LYS A 251 6.25 -0.71 11.92
CA LYS A 251 7.71 -0.61 11.84
C LYS A 251 8.18 0.33 10.75
N ARG A 252 7.53 0.33 9.58
CA ARG A 252 7.87 1.26 8.48
C ARG A 252 7.56 2.71 8.84
N THR A 253 6.37 2.91 9.42
CA THR A 253 5.88 4.24 9.79
C THR A 253 6.78 4.88 10.84
N MET A 254 7.24 4.09 11.81
CA MET A 254 8.03 4.56 12.95
C MET A 254 9.55 4.39 12.77
N GLY A 255 10.01 3.79 11.67
CA GLY A 255 11.44 3.52 11.44
C GLY A 255 12.03 2.40 12.32
N LEU A 256 11.21 1.43 12.75
CA LEU A 256 11.57 0.35 13.69
C LEU A 256 11.90 -0.98 12.99
N MET A 257 12.48 -0.94 11.79
CA MET A 257 12.68 -2.16 10.96
C MET A 257 13.61 -3.21 11.60
N SER A 258 14.45 -2.83 12.56
CA SER A 258 15.30 -3.75 13.32
C SER A 258 14.59 -4.40 14.53
N TYR A 259 13.40 -3.95 14.88
CA TYR A 259 12.68 -4.40 16.09
C TYR A 259 11.97 -5.73 15.80
N GLY A 260 11.87 -6.59 16.82
CA GLY A 260 10.89 -7.68 16.82
C GLY A 260 9.46 -7.14 16.90
N ASP A 261 8.46 -7.95 16.51
CA ASP A 261 7.05 -7.51 16.44
C ASP A 261 6.52 -7.02 17.80
N ALA A 262 6.75 -7.79 18.86
CA ALA A 262 6.37 -7.39 20.22
C ALA A 262 7.08 -6.11 20.67
N ALA A 263 8.35 -5.92 20.30
CA ALA A 263 9.11 -4.72 20.63
C ALA A 263 8.57 -3.47 19.91
N ALA A 264 8.09 -3.62 18.67
CA ALA A 264 7.45 -2.52 17.94
C ALA A 264 6.14 -2.08 18.60
N TRP A 265 5.31 -3.02 19.06
CA TRP A 265 4.11 -2.68 19.82
C TRP A 265 4.43 -2.07 21.19
N SER A 266 5.42 -2.61 21.90
CA SER A 266 5.89 -2.03 23.17
C SER A 266 6.41 -0.59 23.00
N TYR A 267 7.05 -0.27 21.88
CA TYR A 267 7.45 1.10 21.56
C TYR A 267 6.24 2.05 21.54
N MET A 268 5.14 1.65 20.90
CA MET A 268 3.93 2.46 20.82
C MET A 268 3.26 2.73 22.16
N THR A 269 3.43 1.86 23.16
CA THR A 269 2.89 2.12 24.51
C THR A 269 3.51 3.35 25.17
N THR A 270 4.73 3.73 24.78
CA THR A 270 5.50 4.85 25.35
C THR A 270 5.71 6.00 24.38
N HIS A 271 5.56 5.79 23.07
CA HIS A 271 5.77 6.77 22.01
C HIS A 271 4.46 6.99 21.24
N ASN A 272 3.45 7.47 21.94
CA ASN A 272 2.15 7.85 21.37
C ASN A 272 1.75 9.26 21.83
N GLU A 273 0.73 9.80 21.18
CA GLU A 273 0.29 11.18 21.36
C GLU A 273 -0.99 11.28 22.24
N ASN A 274 -1.34 10.22 22.98
CA ASN A 274 -2.57 10.16 23.76
C ASN A 274 -2.65 11.29 24.80
N SER A 275 -1.50 11.81 25.27
CA SER A 275 -1.43 12.87 26.29
C SER A 275 -1.04 14.25 25.78
N THR A 276 -0.83 14.40 24.48
CA THR A 276 -0.22 15.59 23.87
C THR A 276 -1.14 16.25 22.87
N LYS A 277 -1.87 15.47 22.07
CA LYS A 277 -2.61 15.96 20.91
C LYS A 277 -4.10 15.60 20.91
N ILE A 278 -4.69 15.45 22.09
CA ILE A 278 -6.14 15.30 22.22
C ILE A 278 -6.69 16.61 22.78
N TYR A 279 -7.78 17.07 22.20
CA TYR A 279 -8.43 18.34 22.50
C TYR A 279 -9.90 18.14 22.85
N THR A 280 -10.48 19.19 23.40
CA THR A 280 -11.90 19.29 23.71
C THR A 280 -12.31 20.77 23.68
N TYR A 281 -13.60 21.07 23.83
CA TYR A 281 -14.05 22.46 23.93
C TYR A 281 -13.67 23.08 25.27
N ARG A 282 -13.28 24.35 25.24
CA ARG A 282 -13.00 25.14 26.45
C ARG A 282 -14.30 25.45 27.18
N SER A 283 -14.22 25.54 28.50
CA SER A 283 -15.32 26.09 29.30
C SER A 283 -15.64 27.52 28.85
N GLY A 284 -16.92 27.83 28.66
CA GLY A 284 -17.40 29.13 28.22
C GLY A 284 -17.31 29.40 26.71
N SER A 285 -16.88 28.44 25.89
CA SER A 285 -16.95 28.58 24.43
C SER A 285 -18.40 28.80 23.97
N THR A 286 -18.62 29.78 23.09
CA THR A 286 -19.94 30.13 22.55
C THR A 286 -20.17 29.59 21.14
N SER A 287 -19.13 29.06 20.48
CA SER A 287 -19.19 28.56 19.11
C SER A 287 -18.71 27.11 19.00
N ALA A 288 -19.48 26.29 18.29
CA ALA A 288 -19.13 24.91 17.98
C ALA A 288 -18.10 24.77 16.83
N THR A 289 -17.55 25.88 16.34
CA THR A 289 -16.45 25.84 15.37
C THR A 289 -15.16 25.40 16.07
N ILE A 290 -14.55 24.31 15.59
CA ILE A 290 -13.25 23.84 16.06
C ILE A 290 -12.18 24.86 15.67
N SER A 291 -11.50 25.41 16.67
CA SER A 291 -10.47 26.43 16.52
C SER A 291 -9.69 26.58 17.83
N THR A 292 -8.51 27.21 17.79
CA THR A 292 -7.72 27.56 18.98
C THR A 292 -8.44 28.45 19.98
N ALA A 293 -9.40 29.26 19.52
CA ALA A 293 -10.22 30.10 20.40
C ALA A 293 -11.20 29.27 21.25
N ASN A 294 -11.76 28.21 20.66
CA ASN A 294 -12.85 27.42 21.24
C ASN A 294 -12.38 26.09 21.86
N CYS A 295 -11.18 25.64 21.55
CA CYS A 295 -10.64 24.34 21.96
C CYS A 295 -9.46 24.47 22.94
N THR A 296 -9.31 23.49 23.81
CA THR A 296 -8.15 23.32 24.70
C THR A 296 -7.74 21.86 24.70
N LYS A 297 -6.49 21.62 25.07
CA LYS A 297 -5.97 20.28 25.28
C LYS A 297 -6.77 19.54 26.36
N LEU A 298 -7.08 18.28 26.09
CA LEU A 298 -7.71 17.34 27.01
C LEU A 298 -6.64 16.66 27.87
N SER A 299 -6.91 16.55 29.17
CA SER A 299 -6.08 15.78 30.10
C SER A 299 -6.46 14.29 30.06
N PHE A 300 -6.11 13.61 28.98
CA PHE A 300 -6.20 12.14 28.85
C PHE A 300 -4.79 11.59 28.65
N SER A 301 -4.50 10.39 29.15
CA SER A 301 -3.20 9.72 28.92
C SER A 301 -3.31 8.20 28.97
N GLY A 302 -4.54 7.66 28.98
CA GLY A 302 -4.79 6.23 29.04
C GLY A 302 -4.57 5.54 27.69
N THR A 303 -4.46 4.21 27.71
CA THR A 303 -4.44 3.38 26.50
C THR A 303 -5.78 2.68 26.24
N THR A 304 -6.77 2.87 27.12
CA THR A 304 -8.13 2.38 26.91
C THR A 304 -8.99 3.56 26.46
N LEU A 305 -9.53 3.49 25.25
CA LEU A 305 -10.46 4.49 24.73
C LEU A 305 -11.89 3.99 24.90
N THR A 306 -12.56 4.50 25.93
CA THR A 306 -13.97 4.21 26.20
C THR A 306 -14.75 5.49 26.44
N ASN A 307 -16.04 5.49 26.12
CA ASN A 307 -16.99 6.52 26.50
C ASN A 307 -17.90 6.10 27.69
N GLY A 308 -17.58 4.98 28.36
CA GLY A 308 -18.23 4.54 29.60
C GLY A 308 -17.90 5.38 30.84
N LYS A 309 -18.50 5.05 31.99
CA LYS A 309 -18.43 5.92 33.20
C LYS A 309 -17.07 5.93 33.92
N ASN A 310 -16.27 4.87 33.81
CA ASN A 310 -14.98 4.73 34.52
C ASN A 310 -13.83 4.83 33.52
N ASP A 311 -12.80 5.63 33.83
CA ASP A 311 -11.57 5.81 33.02
C ASP A 311 -11.77 6.22 31.56
N SER A 312 -12.85 6.96 31.29
CA SER A 312 -13.17 7.46 29.95
C SER A 312 -12.48 8.78 29.60
N ALA A 313 -12.05 8.92 28.34
CA ALA A 313 -11.62 10.20 27.78
C ALA A 313 -12.70 11.29 27.88
N TRP A 314 -13.99 10.91 27.87
CA TRP A 314 -15.12 11.83 28.01
C TRP A 314 -15.36 12.27 29.45
N SER A 315 -14.76 11.64 30.46
CA SER A 315 -14.88 12.12 31.84
C SER A 315 -14.38 13.57 32.00
N SER A 316 -13.23 13.86 31.38
CA SER A 316 -12.54 15.17 31.40
C SER A 316 -12.86 16.08 30.20
N ALA A 317 -13.70 15.62 29.27
CA ALA A 317 -14.04 16.39 28.08
C ALA A 317 -15.02 17.55 28.39
N GLY A 318 -14.80 18.68 27.72
CA GLY A 318 -15.69 19.83 27.71
C GLY A 318 -16.90 19.62 26.80
N PHE A 319 -17.94 20.42 27.07
CA PHE A 319 -19.20 20.34 26.34
C PHE A 319 -19.15 21.11 25.02
N LYS A 320 -19.77 20.54 23.98
CA LYS A 320 -19.98 21.20 22.70
C LYS A 320 -20.91 22.42 22.87
N PRO A 321 -20.49 23.62 22.44
CA PRO A 321 -21.35 24.81 22.48
C PRO A 321 -22.64 24.61 21.69
N GLY A 322 -23.73 25.16 22.21
CA GLY A 322 -25.08 25.01 21.61
C GLY A 322 -25.81 23.72 21.96
N THR A 323 -25.23 22.82 22.78
CA THR A 323 -25.86 21.55 23.20
C THR A 323 -26.40 21.57 24.63
N SER A 324 -26.52 22.76 25.25
CA SER A 324 -26.99 22.91 26.64
C SER A 324 -26.24 22.02 27.64
N ASN A 325 -24.93 21.87 27.47
CA ASN A 325 -24.05 21.01 28.28
C ASN A 325 -24.46 19.53 28.31
N LYS A 326 -24.97 19.01 27.19
CA LYS A 326 -25.36 17.59 27.08
C LYS A 326 -24.34 16.74 26.33
N VAL A 327 -23.60 17.32 25.38
CA VAL A 327 -22.65 16.57 24.54
C VAL A 327 -21.22 16.93 24.89
N LYS A 328 -20.44 15.95 25.34
CA LYS A 328 -19.00 16.07 25.56
C LYS A 328 -18.24 15.65 24.32
N THR A 329 -17.22 16.42 23.93
CA THR A 329 -16.49 16.17 22.68
C THR A 329 -15.02 15.87 22.93
N VAL A 330 -14.52 14.80 22.32
CA VAL A 330 -13.09 14.48 22.25
C VAL A 330 -12.63 14.66 20.80
N ILE A 331 -11.53 15.41 20.61
CA ILE A 331 -10.99 15.80 19.31
C ILE A 331 -9.57 15.25 19.19
N PHE A 332 -9.31 14.43 18.18
CA PHE A 332 -7.97 13.90 17.88
C PHE A 332 -7.34 14.68 16.74
N GLU A 333 -6.17 15.27 16.98
CA GLU A 333 -5.39 15.99 15.98
C GLU A 333 -4.38 15.09 15.25
N PRO A 334 -3.62 15.58 14.25
CA PRO A 334 -2.64 14.77 13.54
C PRO A 334 -1.58 14.19 14.47
N GLY A 335 -1.46 12.86 14.47
CA GLY A 335 -0.60 12.12 15.39
C GLY A 335 -0.84 10.62 15.38
N ASP A 336 -0.02 9.92 16.16
CA ASP A 336 -0.08 8.48 16.35
C ASP A 336 -0.55 8.16 17.76
N TYR A 337 -1.72 7.55 17.85
CA TYR A 337 -2.38 7.20 19.10
C TYR A 337 -2.32 5.70 19.28
N TYR A 338 -2.05 5.25 20.50
CA TYR A 338 -1.98 3.83 20.82
C TYR A 338 -3.10 3.45 21.78
N PHE A 339 -3.84 2.41 21.44
CA PHE A 339 -4.89 1.88 22.30
C PHE A 339 -4.71 0.38 22.51
N SER A 340 -4.70 -0.03 23.78
CA SER A 340 -4.83 -1.43 24.17
C SER A 340 -6.28 -1.89 24.12
N SER A 341 -7.24 -0.98 24.06
CA SER A 341 -8.64 -1.29 23.72
C SER A 341 -9.39 -0.04 23.29
N VAL A 342 -10.34 -0.21 22.38
CA VAL A 342 -11.31 0.78 21.95
C VAL A 342 -12.70 0.19 22.13
N ASP A 343 -13.47 0.75 23.06
CA ASP A 343 -14.84 0.35 23.34
C ASP A 343 -15.72 1.60 23.39
N LEU A 344 -16.17 2.01 22.21
CA LEU A 344 -16.95 3.22 21.98
C LEU A 344 -18.39 2.83 21.62
N GLY A 345 -19.21 2.62 22.64
CA GLY A 345 -20.64 2.37 22.46
C GLY A 345 -21.40 3.63 22.03
N TYR A 346 -22.60 3.47 21.47
CA TYR A 346 -23.41 4.64 21.15
C TYR A 346 -23.89 5.35 22.43
N ASP A 347 -23.48 6.60 22.62
CA ASP A 347 -24.00 7.50 23.65
C ASP A 347 -24.21 8.90 23.06
N ALA A 348 -25.46 9.37 23.07
CA ALA A 348 -25.87 10.68 22.59
C ALA A 348 -25.19 11.85 23.32
N GLY A 349 -24.67 11.61 24.52
CA GLY A 349 -23.90 12.57 25.31
C GLY A 349 -22.43 12.66 24.91
N THR A 350 -21.97 11.89 23.91
CA THR A 350 -20.56 11.82 23.52
C THR A 350 -20.36 12.04 22.02
N GLU A 351 -19.34 12.82 21.68
CA GLU A 351 -18.93 13.08 20.29
C GLU A 351 -17.43 12.79 20.14
N LEU A 352 -17.08 12.03 19.10
CA LEU A 352 -15.71 11.82 18.66
C LEU A 352 -15.48 12.61 17.37
N VAL A 353 -14.42 13.44 17.38
CA VAL A 353 -13.98 14.19 16.21
C VAL A 353 -12.56 13.80 15.84
N ILE A 354 -12.33 13.58 14.55
CA ILE A 354 -11.01 13.46 13.95
C ILE A 354 -10.70 14.78 13.22
N ASP A 355 -9.65 15.47 13.64
CA ASP A 355 -9.25 16.78 13.13
C ASP A 355 -7.93 16.70 12.35
N PRO A 356 -7.91 16.11 11.13
CA PRO A 356 -6.69 16.02 10.34
C PRO A 356 -6.15 17.39 9.89
N GLN A 357 -6.94 18.46 10.06
CA GLN A 357 -6.54 19.83 9.72
C GLN A 357 -5.86 20.57 10.88
N ALA A 358 -5.76 19.96 12.06
CA ALA A 358 -5.20 20.56 13.27
C ALA A 358 -5.81 21.94 13.60
N LEU A 359 -7.12 22.09 13.40
CA LEU A 359 -7.84 23.35 13.66
C LEU A 359 -7.90 23.65 15.15
N ALA A 360 -8.01 22.63 16.01
CA ALA A 360 -8.11 22.80 17.45
C ALA A 360 -6.87 23.47 18.06
N SER A 361 -5.68 23.26 17.48
CA SER A 361 -4.40 23.81 17.93
C SER A 361 -3.77 24.82 16.97
N ASN A 362 -4.30 24.97 15.75
CA ASN A 362 -3.64 25.65 14.64
C ASN A 362 -2.27 25.03 14.32
N GLY A 363 -2.21 23.71 14.40
CA GLY A 363 -1.03 22.90 14.13
C GLY A 363 -0.82 22.62 12.65
N ILE A 364 0.02 21.63 12.36
CA ILE A 364 0.28 21.19 10.98
C ILE A 364 -0.74 20.11 10.61
N PRO A 365 -1.50 20.26 9.51
CA PRO A 365 -2.37 19.21 9.01
C PRO A 365 -1.62 17.90 8.74
N GLY A 366 -2.29 16.77 8.95
CA GLY A 366 -1.70 15.45 8.77
C GLY A 366 -2.66 14.32 9.12
N GLN A 367 -2.12 13.10 9.15
CA GLN A 367 -2.91 11.92 9.48
C GLN A 367 -3.14 11.77 10.98
N VAL A 368 -4.34 11.36 11.35
CA VAL A 368 -4.69 10.82 12.66
C VAL A 368 -4.67 9.30 12.55
N ARG A 369 -3.80 8.64 13.32
CA ARG A 369 -3.57 7.19 13.22
C ARG A 369 -3.84 6.52 14.56
N PHE A 370 -4.81 5.61 14.57
CA PHE A 370 -5.09 4.77 15.73
C PHE A 370 -4.41 3.42 15.55
N TRP A 371 -3.46 3.13 16.42
CA TRP A 371 -2.76 1.85 16.52
C TRP A 371 -3.38 1.06 17.66
N ILE A 372 -4.13 0.01 17.32
CA ILE A 372 -4.93 -0.75 18.29
C ILE A 372 -4.36 -2.16 18.38
N TYR A 373 -3.90 -2.53 19.57
CA TYR A 373 -3.27 -3.82 19.80
C TYR A 373 -3.35 -4.26 21.27
N ASP A 374 -3.77 -5.50 21.48
CA ASP A 374 -3.58 -6.19 22.75
C ASP A 374 -3.22 -7.66 22.51
N PRO A 375 -2.07 -8.14 23.03
CA PRO A 375 -1.67 -9.54 22.85
C PRO A 375 -2.62 -10.56 23.52
N SER A 376 -3.48 -10.14 24.45
CA SER A 376 -4.39 -11.02 25.19
C SER A 376 -5.69 -11.38 24.45
N GLY A 377 -5.87 -10.90 23.22
CA GLY A 377 -7.06 -11.18 22.41
C GLY A 377 -8.26 -10.37 22.89
N LYS A 378 -8.63 -9.35 22.13
CA LYS A 378 -9.75 -8.45 22.45
C LYS A 378 -10.75 -8.35 21.31
N ARG A 379 -11.95 -7.92 21.70
CA ARG A 379 -12.95 -7.35 20.82
C ARG A 379 -12.97 -5.86 21.06
N ASP A 380 -12.84 -5.08 20.00
CA ASP A 380 -12.86 -3.63 20.05
C ASP A 380 -14.00 -3.13 19.14
N THR A 381 -14.65 -2.04 19.53
CA THR A 381 -15.89 -1.60 18.89
C THR A 381 -15.96 -0.08 18.78
N ILE A 382 -16.49 0.40 17.66
CA ILE A 382 -16.96 1.76 17.46
C ILE A 382 -18.40 1.75 16.95
N GLU A 383 -19.32 2.24 17.77
CA GLU A 383 -20.76 2.31 17.49
C GLU A 383 -21.32 3.74 17.39
N LEU A 384 -20.44 4.74 17.42
CA LEU A 384 -20.80 6.15 17.36
C LEU A 384 -20.39 6.79 16.03
N PRO A 385 -21.08 7.84 15.57
CA PRO A 385 -20.68 8.56 14.38
C PRO A 385 -19.36 9.29 14.62
N ILE A 386 -18.45 9.22 13.66
CA ILE A 386 -17.16 9.91 13.71
C ILE A 386 -17.26 11.19 12.88
N ALA A 387 -17.21 12.34 13.52
CA ALA A 387 -17.09 13.60 12.81
C ALA A 387 -15.65 13.79 12.33
N ALA A 388 -15.46 14.31 11.12
CA ALA A 388 -14.14 14.61 10.58
C ALA A 388 -14.08 16.07 10.12
N THR A 389 -13.02 16.80 10.51
CA THR A 389 -12.77 18.13 9.95
C THR A 389 -12.28 18.00 8.51
N ARG A 390 -12.48 19.07 7.74
CA ARG A 390 -12.14 19.12 6.31
C ARG A 390 -11.44 20.43 5.99
N ALA A 391 -10.61 20.41 4.95
CA ALA A 391 -10.03 21.63 4.42
C ALA A 391 -11.13 22.61 3.97
N THR A 392 -10.89 23.91 4.08
CA THR A 392 -11.88 24.96 3.80
C THR A 392 -12.46 24.88 2.38
N TRP A 393 -11.68 24.41 1.41
CA TRP A 393 -12.07 24.26 0.00
C TRP A 393 -12.76 22.92 -0.30
N ALA A 394 -12.76 21.96 0.63
CA ALA A 394 -13.33 20.64 0.42
C ALA A 394 -14.79 20.57 0.88
N SER A 395 -15.63 19.89 0.10
CA SER A 395 -17.03 19.62 0.46
C SER A 395 -17.20 18.43 1.39
N VAL A 396 -16.21 17.53 1.46
CA VAL A 396 -16.18 16.35 2.33
C VAL A 396 -14.81 16.23 2.99
N ALA A 397 -14.72 15.48 4.09
CA ALA A 397 -13.43 15.17 4.72
C ALA A 397 -12.61 14.25 3.80
N ASP A 398 -11.29 14.44 3.79
CA ASP A 398 -10.38 13.57 3.04
C ASP A 398 -10.22 12.24 3.78
N PRO A 399 -10.62 11.10 3.19
CA PRO A 399 -10.42 9.78 3.79
C PRO A 399 -8.96 9.46 4.07
N ALA A 400 -8.00 10.16 3.46
CA ALA A 400 -6.59 10.01 3.75
C ALA A 400 -6.17 10.50 5.15
N GLY A 401 -6.99 11.36 5.76
CA GLY A 401 -6.70 12.01 7.05
C GLY A 401 -6.86 11.12 8.28
N PHE A 402 -7.57 9.99 8.18
CA PHE A 402 -7.82 9.10 9.31
C PHE A 402 -7.47 7.64 9.00
N ARG A 403 -6.79 6.97 9.94
CA ARG A 403 -6.36 5.58 9.82
C ARG A 403 -6.62 4.81 11.08
N ILE A 404 -7.13 3.60 10.94
CA ILE A 404 -7.23 2.61 12.00
C ILE A 404 -6.39 1.40 11.60
N TYR A 405 -5.41 1.07 12.43
CA TYR A 405 -4.52 -0.06 12.30
C TYR A 405 -4.79 -1.04 13.45
N TYR A 406 -5.43 -2.16 13.14
CA TYR A 406 -5.77 -3.19 14.11
C TYR A 406 -4.78 -4.36 14.00
N GLY A 407 -4.10 -4.68 15.10
CA GLY A 407 -3.00 -5.64 15.13
C GLY A 407 -3.23 -6.89 15.97
N THR A 408 -4.39 -7.03 16.60
CA THR A 408 -4.69 -8.10 17.56
C THR A 408 -5.08 -9.39 16.85
N ASP A 409 -4.14 -10.33 16.67
CA ASP A 409 -4.41 -11.63 16.04
C ASP A 409 -5.57 -12.38 16.72
N GLY A 410 -6.52 -12.89 15.93
CA GLY A 410 -7.73 -13.54 16.43
C GLY A 410 -8.76 -12.59 17.04
N GLY A 411 -8.45 -11.31 17.11
CA GLY A 411 -9.36 -10.27 17.55
C GLY A 411 -10.38 -9.90 16.48
N VAL A 412 -11.46 -9.27 16.95
CA VAL A 412 -12.52 -8.71 16.11
C VAL A 412 -12.61 -7.21 16.38
N PHE A 413 -12.58 -6.40 15.32
CA PHE A 413 -12.84 -4.98 15.41
C PHE A 413 -14.17 -4.66 14.72
N THR A 414 -15.12 -4.12 15.48
CA THR A 414 -16.49 -3.90 15.04
C THR A 414 -16.75 -2.42 14.76
N PHE A 415 -17.29 -2.11 13.58
CA PHE A 415 -18.01 -0.87 13.32
C PHE A 415 -19.49 -1.15 13.31
N ALA A 416 -20.25 -0.48 14.17
CA ALA A 416 -21.69 -0.67 14.23
C ALA A 416 -22.46 0.64 14.05
N ARG A 417 -23.63 0.54 13.43
CA ARG A 417 -24.72 1.49 13.60
C ARG A 417 -25.82 0.80 14.42
N PRO A 418 -25.93 1.05 15.72
CA PRO A 418 -26.98 0.45 16.54
C PRO A 418 -28.38 0.86 16.08
N ALA A 419 -29.38 0.04 16.41
CA ALA A 419 -30.78 0.37 16.16
C ALA A 419 -31.32 1.40 17.17
N ASN A 420 -32.35 2.14 16.77
CA ASN A 420 -33.09 3.07 17.63
C ASN A 420 -32.22 4.15 18.31
N THR A 421 -31.15 4.59 17.64
CA THR A 421 -30.28 5.66 18.13
C THR A 421 -31.03 6.99 18.17
N LYS A 422 -30.78 7.78 19.22
CA LYS A 422 -31.42 9.09 19.44
C LYS A 422 -30.39 10.15 19.77
N ASP A 423 -30.58 11.37 19.29
CA ASP A 423 -29.73 12.50 19.64
C ASP A 423 -29.89 12.93 21.11
N TRP A 424 -29.12 13.93 21.51
CA TRP A 424 -29.11 14.49 22.87
C TRP A 424 -30.43 15.22 23.26
N ASP A 425 -31.32 15.43 22.29
CA ASP A 425 -32.69 15.93 22.47
C ASP A 425 -33.74 14.81 22.39
N ASN A 426 -33.30 13.54 22.45
CA ASN A 426 -34.14 12.36 22.42
C ASN A 426 -34.96 12.22 21.11
N LYS A 427 -34.49 12.84 20.02
CA LYS A 427 -35.04 12.66 18.67
C LYS A 427 -34.33 11.51 17.98
N SER A 428 -35.07 10.67 17.27
CA SER A 428 -34.49 9.56 16.51
C SER A 428 -33.48 10.08 15.47
N LEU A 429 -32.30 9.47 15.43
CA LEU A 429 -31.32 9.76 14.39
C LEU A 429 -31.70 8.98 13.12
N SER A 430 -31.99 9.72 12.04
CA SER A 430 -32.20 9.16 10.70
C SER A 430 -30.90 9.19 9.90
N GLY A 431 -30.72 8.21 9.00
CA GLY A 431 -29.63 8.21 8.02
C GLY A 431 -28.35 7.52 8.48
N ASP A 432 -27.32 7.65 7.65
CA ASP A 432 -26.12 6.84 7.68
C ASP A 432 -25.07 7.31 8.71
N PHE A 433 -24.39 6.37 9.35
CA PHE A 433 -23.20 6.65 10.15
C PHE A 433 -21.99 6.64 9.22
N ASN A 434 -21.52 7.83 8.88
CA ASN A 434 -20.40 8.01 7.97
C ASN A 434 -19.07 8.04 8.73
N VAL A 435 -18.11 7.26 8.25
CA VAL A 435 -16.71 7.27 8.67
C VAL A 435 -15.87 7.61 7.46
N PHE A 436 -15.01 8.63 7.56
CA PHE A 436 -14.06 8.99 6.51
C PHE A 436 -12.67 8.52 6.96
N GLY A 437 -12.14 7.45 6.37
CA GLY A 437 -10.89 6.85 6.82
C GLY A 437 -10.55 5.50 6.17
N GLY A 438 -9.33 5.03 6.43
CA GLY A 438 -8.86 3.70 6.05
C GLY A 438 -8.76 2.77 7.27
N VAL A 439 -9.24 1.54 7.14
CA VAL A 439 -9.18 0.50 8.17
C VAL A 439 -8.29 -0.65 7.68
N TYR A 440 -7.31 -1.01 8.47
CA TYR A 440 -6.31 -2.02 8.13
C TYR A 440 -6.10 -3.02 9.26
N ALA A 441 -6.35 -4.30 8.98
CA ALA A 441 -6.36 -5.36 9.98
C ALA A 441 -5.82 -6.67 9.37
N ILE A 442 -4.51 -6.69 9.07
CA ILE A 442 -3.86 -7.87 8.49
C ILE A 442 -2.77 -8.30 9.46
N THR A 443 -2.94 -9.44 10.11
CA THR A 443 -1.91 -10.02 10.99
C THR A 443 -1.28 -11.27 10.40
N LYS A 444 -1.92 -11.88 9.39
CA LYS A 444 -1.45 -13.15 8.82
C LYS A 444 -1.26 -13.07 7.32
N LEU A 445 -0.17 -13.66 6.85
CA LEU A 445 0.17 -13.66 5.42
C LEU A 445 -0.51 -14.82 4.69
N PRO A 446 -0.86 -14.65 3.40
CA PRO A 446 -1.34 -15.75 2.58
C PRO A 446 -0.35 -16.93 2.59
N GLY A 447 -0.83 -18.12 2.95
CA GLY A 447 0.00 -19.33 3.02
C GLY A 447 0.89 -19.46 4.26
N ASP A 448 0.79 -18.55 5.23
CA ASP A 448 1.49 -18.68 6.51
C ASP A 448 0.97 -19.89 7.31
N THR A 449 1.88 -20.80 7.68
CA THR A 449 1.60 -22.01 8.45
C THR A 449 1.73 -21.80 9.96
N SER A 450 1.99 -20.58 10.42
CA SER A 450 2.01 -20.23 11.84
C SER A 450 0.65 -20.46 12.51
N SER A 451 0.65 -20.47 13.86
CA SER A 451 -0.56 -20.59 14.68
C SER A 451 -1.44 -19.35 14.66
N LEU A 452 -1.04 -18.28 13.97
CA LEU A 452 -1.83 -17.07 13.83
C LEU A 452 -3.16 -17.39 13.15
N VAL A 453 -4.22 -16.68 13.53
CA VAL A 453 -5.57 -16.88 13.01
C VAL A 453 -6.04 -15.71 12.13
N GLY A 454 -5.30 -14.62 12.07
CA GLY A 454 -5.73 -13.41 11.37
C GLY A 454 -6.79 -12.65 12.16
N THR A 455 -7.02 -11.41 11.78
CA THR A 455 -8.01 -10.52 12.41
C THR A 455 -9.27 -10.37 11.56
N GLU A 456 -10.36 -10.04 12.23
CA GLU A 456 -11.65 -9.82 11.59
C GLU A 456 -12.10 -8.39 11.77
N ILE A 457 -12.58 -7.76 10.68
CA ILE A 457 -13.39 -6.56 10.78
C ILE A 457 -14.85 -6.95 10.63
N ASP A 458 -15.67 -6.59 11.61
CA ASP A 458 -17.12 -6.79 11.59
C ASP A 458 -17.82 -5.46 11.31
N PHE A 459 -18.56 -5.39 10.20
CA PHE A 459 -19.23 -4.20 9.73
C PHE A 459 -20.75 -4.39 9.89
N GLN A 460 -21.29 -3.82 10.96
CA GLN A 460 -22.64 -4.05 11.45
C GLN A 460 -23.58 -2.86 11.16
N GLY A 461 -24.42 -2.98 10.15
CA GLY A 461 -25.54 -2.09 9.88
C GLY A 461 -26.77 -2.37 10.73
N SER A 462 -27.56 -1.33 11.00
CA SER A 462 -28.84 -1.47 11.70
C SER A 462 -29.89 -2.13 10.81
N THR A 463 -30.62 -3.11 11.35
CA THR A 463 -31.77 -3.77 10.69
C THR A 463 -33.13 -3.30 11.24
N GLY A 464 -33.16 -2.27 12.09
CA GLY A 464 -34.38 -1.75 12.74
C GLY A 464 -35.03 -0.55 12.04
N ASN A 465 -36.23 -0.16 12.50
CA ASN A 465 -36.95 1.03 12.00
C ASN A 465 -36.13 2.31 12.22
N GLY A 466 -35.79 3.01 11.13
CA GLY A 466 -34.92 4.19 11.15
C GLY A 466 -33.80 4.20 10.11
N ASP A 467 -33.88 3.33 9.09
CA ASP A 467 -33.15 3.32 7.82
C ASP A 467 -31.82 4.07 7.84
N GLY A 468 -30.73 3.34 8.04
CA GLY A 468 -29.41 3.89 7.84
C GLY A 468 -28.35 2.80 7.90
N ARG A 469 -27.36 2.98 7.03
CA ARG A 469 -26.21 2.11 6.83
C ARG A 469 -25.08 2.57 7.72
N ILE A 470 -24.18 1.66 8.04
CA ILE A 470 -22.81 2.04 8.39
C ILE A 470 -22.07 2.27 7.07
N VAL A 471 -21.43 3.43 6.93
CA VAL A 471 -20.80 3.88 5.68
C VAL A 471 -19.34 4.21 5.92
N LEU A 472 -18.43 3.49 5.25
CA LEU A 472 -17.01 3.81 5.22
C LEU A 472 -16.68 4.50 3.88
N ASN A 473 -16.34 5.77 3.94
CA ASN A 473 -15.75 6.51 2.83
C ASN A 473 -14.23 6.37 2.94
N GLY A 474 -13.68 5.41 2.19
CA GLY A 474 -12.28 5.03 2.21
C GLY A 474 -12.12 3.54 1.86
N SER A 475 -11.24 2.86 2.58
CA SER A 475 -10.81 1.51 2.24
C SER A 475 -10.75 0.61 3.47
N LEU A 476 -11.21 -0.63 3.31
CA LEU A 476 -11.28 -1.66 4.34
C LEU A 476 -10.45 -2.88 3.92
N LEU A 477 -9.34 -3.12 4.62
CA LEU A 477 -8.44 -4.24 4.33
C LEU A 477 -8.25 -5.07 5.58
N ALA A 478 -8.53 -6.36 5.49
CA ALA A 478 -8.41 -7.25 6.64
C ALA A 478 -8.07 -8.70 6.25
N ASP A 479 -7.71 -9.53 7.23
CA ASP A 479 -7.64 -10.99 7.00
C ASP A 479 -9.02 -11.56 6.69
N LYS A 480 -10.03 -11.10 7.45
CA LYS A 480 -11.45 -11.41 7.27
C LYS A 480 -12.30 -10.14 7.38
N VAL A 481 -13.35 -10.09 6.56
CA VAL A 481 -14.38 -9.06 6.65
C VAL A 481 -15.74 -9.75 6.81
N HIS A 482 -16.43 -9.42 7.88
CA HIS A 482 -17.79 -9.84 8.13
C HIS A 482 -18.73 -8.65 7.91
N PHE A 483 -19.71 -8.80 7.03
CA PHE A 483 -20.82 -7.86 6.91
C PHE A 483 -22.07 -8.41 7.57
N HIS A 484 -22.67 -7.57 8.40
CA HIS A 484 -23.86 -7.83 9.19
C HIS A 484 -24.85 -6.70 8.97
N GLY A 485 -26.01 -6.94 8.36
CA GLY A 485 -26.95 -5.86 8.06
C GLY A 485 -26.49 -4.91 6.93
N PRO A 486 -27.16 -3.75 6.77
CA PRO A 486 -26.88 -2.81 5.68
C PRO A 486 -25.55 -2.06 5.83
N GLY A 487 -24.66 -2.20 4.85
CA GLY A 487 -23.33 -1.59 4.86
C GLY A 487 -22.97 -0.95 3.53
N THR A 488 -22.16 0.10 3.56
CA THR A 488 -21.59 0.68 2.34
C THR A 488 -20.13 1.03 2.53
N VAL A 489 -19.30 0.65 1.54
CA VAL A 489 -17.90 1.06 1.49
C VAL A 489 -17.67 1.76 0.16
N THR A 490 -17.28 3.02 0.22
CA THR A 490 -17.02 3.86 -0.96
C THR A 490 -15.54 4.18 -1.02
N TYR A 491 -14.86 3.66 -2.04
CA TYR A 491 -13.49 4.05 -2.31
C TYR A 491 -13.45 5.51 -2.75
N VAL A 492 -12.63 6.28 -2.07
CA VAL A 492 -12.34 7.67 -2.42
C VAL A 492 -10.84 7.76 -2.66
N ALA A 493 -10.46 8.16 -3.87
CA ALA A 493 -9.06 8.32 -4.22
C ALA A 493 -8.41 9.37 -3.32
N SER A 494 -7.36 8.97 -2.58
CA SER A 494 -6.56 9.88 -1.75
C SER A 494 -5.75 10.84 -2.63
N THR A 495 -5.65 12.10 -2.19
CA THR A 495 -4.78 13.10 -2.84
C THR A 495 -3.33 13.09 -2.32
N ALA A 496 -2.98 12.27 -1.32
CA ALA A 496 -1.64 12.26 -0.73
C ALA A 496 -1.14 10.84 -0.39
N PRO A 497 0.10 10.46 -0.80
CA PRO A 497 0.75 9.26 -0.31
C PRO A 497 1.49 9.58 1.00
N ALA A 498 0.79 9.44 2.13
CA ALA A 498 1.40 9.40 3.47
C ALA A 498 1.41 7.98 4.06
N ASP A 499 0.79 7.01 3.38
CA ASP A 499 0.72 5.63 3.84
C ASP A 499 1.90 4.78 3.33
N PRO A 500 2.29 3.73 4.07
CA PRO A 500 3.26 2.76 3.58
C PRO A 500 2.83 2.10 2.27
N PRO A 501 3.80 1.67 1.44
CA PRO A 501 3.54 1.06 0.15
C PRO A 501 3.00 -0.37 0.29
N ALA A 502 2.03 -0.72 -0.55
CA ALA A 502 1.59 -2.09 -0.86
C ALA A 502 2.17 -2.63 -2.17
N GLY A 503 2.94 -1.83 -2.90
CA GLY A 503 3.59 -2.24 -4.15
C GLY A 503 4.18 -1.07 -4.93
N VAL A 504 4.66 -1.35 -6.14
CA VAL A 504 5.26 -0.36 -7.05
C VAL A 504 4.65 -0.52 -8.44
N GLY A 505 4.22 0.60 -9.04
CA GLY A 505 3.89 0.72 -10.47
C GLY A 505 4.93 1.58 -11.19
N ILE A 506 5.17 1.33 -12.47
CA ILE A 506 6.16 2.09 -13.26
C ILE A 506 5.49 3.24 -14.03
N LYS A 507 6.16 4.41 -14.07
CA LYS A 507 6.03 5.39 -15.17
C LYS A 507 7.40 5.51 -15.85
N GLY A 508 7.49 5.10 -17.11
CA GLY A 508 8.77 5.03 -17.83
C GLY A 508 8.87 6.05 -18.96
N GLU A 509 10.00 6.77 -19.01
CA GLU A 509 10.56 7.35 -20.22
C GLU A 509 11.80 6.51 -20.63
N TYR A 510 11.93 6.22 -21.92
CA TYR A 510 13.06 5.50 -22.51
C TYR A 510 14.20 6.49 -22.82
N ASN A 511 15.43 6.16 -22.47
CA ASN A 511 16.62 6.92 -22.86
C ASN A 511 17.73 5.94 -23.27
N ASP A 512 18.05 5.92 -24.55
CA ASP A 512 19.05 5.02 -25.16
C ASP A 512 20.50 5.50 -24.99
N GLY A 513 20.72 6.69 -24.44
CA GLY A 513 22.04 7.12 -23.97
C GLY A 513 23.14 7.05 -25.03
N PHE A 514 22.82 7.43 -26.26
CA PHE A 514 23.82 7.86 -27.25
C PHE A 514 24.30 9.28 -26.96
#